data_AF-A0A7S4FE61-F1
#
_entry.id   AF-A0A7S4FE61-F1
#
_cell.length_a   1.000
_cell.length_b   1.000
_cell.length_c   1.000
_cell.angle_alpha   90.00
_cell.angle_beta   90.00
_cell.angle_gamma   90.00
#
_symmetry.space_group_name_H-M   'P 1'
#
loop_
_entity.id
_entity.type
_entity.pdbx_description
1 polymer ?
#
loop_
_entity_poly.entity_id
_entity_poly.type
_entity_poly.pdbx_seq_one_letter_code
_entity_poly.pdbx_strand_id
1 'polypeptide(L)'
;FLFPGYVIDTPGEYAAAIIITFLMGWFNGFLTYARVHLVNKHAGRLKGWQIRILVSLLYGAQMVNAYWMMLLVMLYESLIFTALISGLTVGYFMFYIGPQEKKDRLVVQNAPCCTVAEK
;
A
#
# COMPACT_ATOMS: atom_id res chain seq x y z
N PHE A 1 -7.03 -17.95 -6.60
CA PHE A 1 -7.81 -16.94 -7.33
C PHE A 1 -6.99 -16.02 -8.21
N LEU A 2 -5.65 -16.00 -8.11
CA LEU A 2 -4.81 -15.20 -9.01
C LEU A 2 -4.01 -16.03 -10.04
N PHE A 3 -3.87 -17.34 -9.81
CA PHE A 3 -3.16 -18.27 -10.69
C PHE A 3 -4.08 -19.45 -11.02
N PRO A 4 -3.96 -20.05 -12.22
CA PRO A 4 -4.86 -21.12 -12.68
C PRO A 4 -4.83 -22.38 -11.80
N GLY A 5 -3.89 -22.51 -10.86
CA GLY A 5 -3.81 -23.62 -9.91
C GLY A 5 -4.59 -23.44 -8.60
N TYR A 6 -5.31 -22.34 -8.38
CA TYR A 6 -6.04 -22.10 -7.13
C TYR A 6 -7.50 -21.72 -7.39
N VAL A 7 -8.32 -22.75 -7.57
CA VAL A 7 -9.78 -22.71 -7.75
C VAL A 7 -10.45 -22.79 -6.36
N ILE A 8 -11.61 -22.14 -6.18
CA ILE A 8 -12.32 -22.01 -4.92
C ILE A 8 -13.55 -22.81 -5.23
N ASP A 9 -13.50 -24.05 -4.78
CA ASP A 9 -14.61 -24.97 -4.97
C ASP A 9 -15.39 -25.10 -3.65
N THR A 10 -14.86 -24.56 -2.54
CA THR A 10 -15.47 -24.66 -1.21
C THR A 10 -15.80 -23.29 -0.59
N PRO A 11 -16.87 -23.20 0.21
CA PRO A 11 -17.25 -21.96 0.89
C PRO A 11 -16.18 -21.45 1.88
N GLY A 12 -15.36 -22.35 2.43
CA GLY A 12 -14.24 -21.98 3.31
C GLY A 12 -13.12 -21.25 2.57
N GLU A 13 -12.78 -21.68 1.35
CA GLU A 13 -11.76 -21.00 0.54
C GLU A 13 -12.27 -19.64 0.02
N TYR A 14 -13.58 -19.51 -0.19
CA TYR A 14 -14.22 -18.22 -0.51
C TYR A 14 -14.10 -17.22 0.65
N ALA A 15 -14.39 -17.64 1.88
CA ALA A 15 -14.20 -16.80 3.07
C ALA A 15 -12.73 -16.40 3.25
N ALA A 16 -11.80 -17.33 3.02
CA ALA A 16 -10.37 -17.03 3.07
C ALA A 16 -9.97 -15.98 2.01
N ALA A 17 -10.51 -16.05 0.80
CA ALA A 17 -10.26 -15.04 -0.24
C ALA A 17 -10.75 -13.65 0.16
N ILE A 18 -11.92 -13.55 0.77
CA ILE A 18 -12.45 -12.27 1.31
C ILE A 18 -11.51 -11.70 2.37
N ILE A 19 -11.04 -12.53 3.31
CA ILE A 19 -10.11 -12.09 4.35
C ILE A 19 -8.78 -11.64 3.75
N ILE A 20 -8.24 -12.39 2.78
CA ILE A 20 -6.97 -12.05 2.11
C ILE A 20 -7.11 -10.75 1.32
N THR A 21 -8.22 -10.52 0.62
CA THR A 21 -8.45 -9.28 -0.15
C THR A 21 -8.57 -8.06 0.75
N PHE A 22 -9.27 -8.18 1.88
CA PHE A 22 -9.30 -7.14 2.91
C PHE A 22 -7.89 -6.84 3.47
N LEU A 23 -7.13 -7.89 3.83
CA LEU A 23 -5.77 -7.77 4.34
C LEU A 23 -4.82 -7.15 3.32
N MET A 24 -4.93 -7.51 2.03
CA MET A 24 -4.14 -6.90 0.95
C MET A 24 -4.40 -5.40 0.85
N GLY A 25 -5.69 -4.99 0.86
CA GLY A 25 -6.10 -3.58 0.86
C GLY A 25 -5.48 -2.80 2.02
N TRP A 26 -5.62 -3.32 3.23
CA TRP A 26 -5.04 -2.73 4.43
C TRP A 26 -3.50 -2.70 4.38
N PHE A 27 -2.86 -3.77 3.91
CA PHE A 27 -1.41 -3.90 3.81
C PHE A 27 -0.80 -2.89 2.83
N ASN A 28 -1.50 -2.52 1.75
CA ASN A 28 -1.03 -1.47 0.85
C ASN A 28 -0.94 -0.12 1.55
N GLY A 29 -1.95 0.24 2.36
CA GLY A 29 -1.89 1.44 3.21
C GLY A 29 -0.74 1.37 4.23
N PHE A 30 -0.50 0.20 4.82
CA PHE A 30 0.62 -0.03 5.72
C PHE A 30 1.98 0.17 5.03
N LEU A 31 2.18 -0.36 3.81
CA LEU A 31 3.41 -0.19 3.05
C LEU A 31 3.69 1.29 2.72
N THR A 32 2.66 2.04 2.33
CA THR A 32 2.77 3.48 2.12
C THR A 32 3.18 4.19 3.40
N TYR A 33 2.53 3.89 4.53
CA TYR A 33 2.89 4.45 5.83
C TYR A 33 4.32 4.09 6.26
N ALA A 34 4.72 2.82 6.10
CA ALA A 34 6.04 2.33 6.46
C ALA A 34 7.15 3.02 5.66
N ARG A 35 6.95 3.24 4.35
CA ARG A 35 7.90 3.96 3.49
C ARG A 35 8.12 5.39 4.01
N VAL A 36 7.04 6.10 4.29
CA VAL A 36 7.09 7.49 4.78
C VAL A 36 7.66 7.55 6.21
N HIS A 37 7.39 6.54 7.04
CA HIS A 37 7.97 6.44 8.36
C HIS A 37 9.48 6.15 8.30
N LEU A 38 9.92 5.27 7.41
CA LEU A 38 11.32 4.92 7.21
C LEU A 38 12.15 6.11 6.73
N VAL A 39 11.65 6.88 5.76
CA VAL A 39 12.31 8.09 5.25
C VAL A 39 12.52 9.11 6.38
N ASN A 40 11.52 9.34 7.21
CA ASN A 40 11.63 10.33 8.29
C ASN A 40 12.44 9.84 9.49
N LYS A 41 12.34 8.57 9.86
CA LYS A 41 13.05 8.01 11.03
C LYS A 41 14.55 7.89 10.80
N HIS A 42 14.98 7.69 9.55
CA HIS A 42 16.38 7.42 9.22
C HIS A 42 17.13 8.58 8.58
N ALA A 43 16.61 9.81 8.69
CA ALA A 43 17.28 11.01 8.21
C ALA A 43 18.69 11.25 8.80
N GLY A 44 19.08 10.56 9.91
CA GLY A 44 20.39 10.74 10.54
C GLY A 44 21.14 9.48 11.01
N ARG A 45 20.67 8.25 10.76
CA ARG A 45 21.24 7.04 11.42
C ARG A 45 21.77 5.93 10.48
N LEU A 46 21.44 5.93 9.19
CA LEU A 46 21.89 4.92 8.22
C LEU A 46 22.67 5.56 7.06
N LYS A 47 23.57 4.79 6.42
CA LYS A 47 24.25 5.20 5.19
C LYS A 47 23.20 5.49 4.11
N GLY A 48 23.26 6.67 3.49
CA GLY A 48 22.25 7.14 2.53
C GLY A 48 21.96 6.18 1.37
N TRP A 49 22.92 5.34 0.99
CA TRP A 49 22.75 4.34 -0.08
C TRP A 49 21.81 3.19 0.29
N GLN A 50 21.87 2.69 1.54
CA GLN A 50 21.01 1.59 1.99
C GLN A 50 19.54 2.03 2.10
N ILE A 51 19.31 3.26 2.57
CA ILE A 51 17.96 3.83 2.64
C ILE A 51 17.37 3.96 1.24
N ARG A 52 18.15 4.44 0.26
CA ARG A 52 17.70 4.58 -1.13
C ARG A 52 17.25 3.25 -1.71
N ILE A 53 18.01 2.18 -1.51
CA ILE A 53 17.65 0.84 -1.97
C ILE A 53 16.38 0.34 -1.26
N LEU A 54 16.32 0.47 0.06
CA LEU A 54 15.19 -0.01 0.85
C LEU A 54 13.89 0.73 0.48
N VAL A 55 13.94 2.05 0.28
CA VAL A 55 12.79 2.86 -0.12
C VAL A 55 12.30 2.51 -1.53
N SER A 56 13.21 2.27 -2.47
CA SER A 56 12.86 1.82 -3.82
C SER A 56 12.23 0.42 -3.82
N LEU A 57 12.75 -0.48 -2.99
CA LEU A 57 12.22 -1.84 -2.87
C LEU A 57 10.82 -1.85 -2.24
N LEU A 58 10.61 -1.05 -1.18
CA LEU A 58 9.27 -0.85 -0.60
C LEU A 58 8.28 -0.24 -1.60
N TYR A 59 8.73 0.70 -2.43
CA TYR A 59 7.89 1.27 -3.49
C TYR A 59 7.50 0.22 -4.54
N GLY A 60 8.46 -0.60 -4.98
CA GLY A 60 8.18 -1.72 -5.88
C GLY A 60 7.15 -2.70 -5.28
N ALA A 61 7.32 -3.07 -4.01
CA ALA A 61 6.38 -3.95 -3.31
C ALA A 61 4.97 -3.36 -3.20
N GLN A 62 4.86 -2.05 -2.94
CA GLN A 62 3.58 -1.33 -2.94
C GLN A 62 2.89 -1.42 -4.31
N MET A 63 3.64 -1.17 -5.39
CA MET A 63 3.09 -1.23 -6.75
C MET A 63 2.64 -2.64 -7.13
N VAL A 64 3.39 -3.67 -6.76
CA VAL A 64 2.99 -5.08 -6.98
C VAL A 64 1.67 -5.39 -6.29
N ASN A 65 1.50 -4.97 -5.03
CA ASN A 65 0.26 -5.17 -4.30
C ASN A 65 -0.92 -4.41 -4.93
N ALA A 66 -0.68 -3.18 -5.43
CA ALA A 66 -1.70 -2.41 -6.16
C ALA A 66 -2.15 -3.12 -7.46
N TYR A 67 -1.22 -3.71 -8.21
CA TYR A 67 -1.57 -4.49 -9.41
C TYR A 67 -2.39 -5.74 -9.06
N TRP A 68 -2.10 -6.43 -7.96
CA TRP A 68 -2.92 -7.56 -7.50
C TRP A 68 -4.33 -7.14 -7.12
N MET A 69 -4.50 -5.99 -6.46
CA MET A 69 -5.83 -5.43 -6.20
C MET A 69 -6.60 -5.10 -7.48
N MET A 70 -5.91 -4.55 -8.48
CA MET A 70 -6.53 -4.27 -9.77
C MET A 70 -7.04 -5.55 -10.46
N LEU A 71 -6.27 -6.63 -10.39
CA LEU A 71 -6.72 -7.95 -10.88
C LEU A 71 -7.96 -8.45 -10.12
N LEU A 72 -8.02 -8.24 -8.81
CA LEU A 72 -9.17 -8.63 -7.98
C LEU A 72 -10.43 -7.82 -8.33
N VAL A 73 -10.29 -6.53 -8.63
CA VAL A 73 -11.43 -5.69 -9.05
C VAL A 73 -12.02 -6.17 -10.38
N MET A 74 -11.19 -6.71 -11.28
CA MET A 74 -11.65 -7.25 -12.57
C MET A 74 -12.39 -8.59 -12.46
N LEU A 75 -12.45 -9.23 -11.28
CA LEU A 75 -13.26 -10.43 -11.08
C LEU A 75 -14.77 -10.12 -10.97
N TYR A 76 -15.16 -8.85 -10.81
CA TYR A 76 -16.55 -8.38 -10.73
C TYR A 76 -17.43 -9.04 -9.65
N GLU A 77 -16.82 -9.71 -8.67
CA GLU A 77 -17.49 -10.28 -7.49
C GLU A 77 -17.75 -9.19 -6.43
N SER A 78 -19.02 -8.96 -6.11
CA SER A 78 -19.45 -7.85 -5.24
C SER A 78 -18.89 -7.94 -3.81
N LEU A 79 -18.80 -9.15 -3.25
CA LEU A 79 -18.28 -9.35 -1.89
C LEU A 79 -16.77 -9.09 -1.81
N ILE A 80 -16.00 -9.55 -2.79
CA ILE A 80 -14.56 -9.30 -2.86
C ILE A 80 -14.30 -7.80 -3.06
N PHE A 81 -15.10 -7.14 -3.90
CA PHE A 81 -14.98 -5.71 -4.16
C PHE A 81 -15.24 -4.87 -2.90
N THR A 82 -16.31 -5.16 -2.16
CA THR A 82 -16.64 -4.46 -0.91
C THR A 82 -15.63 -4.73 0.20
N ALA A 83 -15.10 -5.95 0.29
CA ALA A 83 -14.01 -6.30 1.21
C ALA A 83 -12.72 -5.54 0.89
N LEU A 84 -12.40 -5.37 -0.39
CA LEU A 84 -11.23 -4.61 -0.84
C LEU A 84 -11.38 -3.11 -0.51
N ILE A 85 -12.53 -2.50 -0.81
CA ILE A 85 -12.79 -1.08 -0.49
C ILE A 85 -12.76 -0.84 1.02
N SER A 86 -13.40 -1.72 1.79
CA SER A 86 -13.41 -1.60 3.26
C SER A 86 -12.00 -1.76 3.84
N GLY A 87 -11.18 -2.68 3.32
CA GLY A 87 -9.78 -2.85 3.70
C GLY A 87 -8.93 -1.60 3.40
N LEU A 88 -9.11 -1.00 2.22
CA LEU A 88 -8.45 0.26 1.87
C LEU A 88 -8.91 1.42 2.76
N THR A 89 -10.21 1.50 3.05
CA THR A 89 -10.79 2.55 3.91
C THR A 89 -10.29 2.44 5.34
N VAL A 90 -10.25 1.22 5.91
CA VAL A 90 -9.70 0.97 7.25
C VAL A 90 -8.20 1.24 7.30
N GLY A 91 -7.46 0.86 6.25
CA GLY A 91 -6.03 1.18 6.14
C GLY A 91 -5.80 2.69 6.11
N TYR A 92 -6.56 3.42 5.30
CA TYR A 92 -6.51 4.88 5.29
C TYR A 92 -6.88 5.46 6.66
N PHE A 93 -8.00 5.06 7.25
CA PHE A 93 -8.43 5.54 8.56
C PHE A 93 -7.37 5.30 9.64
N MET A 94 -6.82 4.09 9.75
CA MET A 94 -5.86 3.73 10.79
C MET A 94 -4.50 4.43 10.63
N PHE A 95 -3.99 4.56 9.41
CA PHE A 95 -2.66 5.14 9.16
C PHE A 95 -2.67 6.64 8.88
N TYR A 96 -3.81 7.19 8.47
CA TYR A 96 -3.96 8.60 8.05
C TYR A 96 -4.59 9.50 9.10
N ILE A 97 -5.30 8.96 10.11
CA ILE A 97 -5.80 9.75 11.25
C ILE A 97 -4.68 10.13 12.24
N GLY A 98 -3.48 9.57 12.07
CA GLY A 98 -2.26 10.12 12.67
C GLY A 98 -1.79 11.42 11.96
N PRO A 99 -0.85 12.19 12.54
CA PRO A 99 -0.45 13.54 12.09
C PRO A 99 0.34 13.53 10.75
N GLN A 100 -0.30 13.11 9.66
CA GLN A 100 0.29 12.89 8.33
C GLN A 100 -0.01 14.01 7.33
N GLU A 101 -0.88 14.96 7.67
CA GLU A 101 -1.26 16.08 6.79
C GLU A 101 -0.04 16.92 6.32
N LYS A 102 1.04 16.97 7.13
CA LYS A 102 2.30 17.64 6.74
C LYS A 102 3.22 16.78 5.87
N LYS A 103 3.12 15.46 5.92
CA LYS A 103 4.07 14.53 5.27
C LYS A 103 3.76 14.28 3.81
N ASP A 104 2.49 14.22 3.42
CA ASP A 104 2.11 14.10 2.01
C ASP A 104 2.47 15.35 1.20
N ARG A 105 2.35 16.54 1.80
CA ARG A 105 2.91 17.78 1.20
C ARG A 105 4.42 17.69 1.02
N LEU A 106 5.16 17.10 1.97
CA LEU A 106 6.62 16.94 1.88
C LEU A 106 7.06 15.87 0.86
N VAL A 107 6.27 14.82 0.62
CA VAL A 107 6.56 13.83 -0.44
C VAL A 107 6.29 14.42 -1.83
N VAL A 108 5.22 15.21 -1.98
CA VAL A 108 4.96 15.96 -3.22
C VAL A 108 6.03 17.05 -3.45
N GLN A 109 6.47 17.75 -2.40
CA GLN A 109 7.47 18.82 -2.48
C GLN A 109 8.92 18.33 -2.64
N ASN A 110 9.24 17.11 -2.18
CA ASN A 110 10.54 16.47 -2.41
C ASN A 110 10.55 15.52 -3.62
N ALA A 111 9.50 15.52 -4.44
CA ALA A 111 9.57 14.87 -5.72
C ALA A 111 10.69 15.54 -6.54
N PRO A 112 11.58 14.78 -7.20
CA PRO A 112 12.69 15.35 -7.98
C PRO A 112 12.24 16.30 -9.11
N CYS A 113 10.93 16.30 -9.41
CA CYS A 113 10.26 17.15 -10.38
C CYS A 113 9.57 18.40 -9.79
N CYS A 114 9.49 18.55 -8.47
CA CYS A 114 8.80 19.69 -7.82
C CYS A 114 9.64 20.30 -6.70
N THR A 115 10.92 20.62 -6.97
CA THR A 115 11.63 21.57 -6.10
C THR A 115 11.01 22.94 -6.29
N VAL A 116 10.14 23.35 -5.37
CA VAL A 116 9.66 24.72 -5.30
C VAL A 116 10.87 25.59 -4.99
N ALA A 117 11.33 26.34 -5.98
CA ALA A 117 12.35 27.36 -5.80
C ALA A 117 11.78 28.44 -4.86
N GLU A 118 12.10 28.35 -3.57
CA GLU A 118 11.90 29.47 -2.64
C GLU A 118 12.74 30.66 -3.13
N LYS A 119 12.05 31.76 -3.45
CA LYS A 119 12.64 33.09 -3.57
C LYS A 119 12.49 33.82 -2.25
#